data_AF-A0A969RQ88-F1
#
_entry.id   AF-A0A969RQ88-F1
#
_cell.length_a   1.000
_cell.length_b   1.000
_cell.length_c   1.000
_cell.angle_alpha   90.00
_cell.angle_beta   90.00
_cell.angle_gamma   90.00
#
_symmetry.space_group_name_H-M   'P 1'
#
loop_
_entity.id
_entity.type
_entity.pdbx_description
1 polymer ?
#
loop_
_entity_poly.entity_id
_entity_poly.type
_entity_poly.pdbx_seq_one_letter_code
_entity_poly.pdbx_strand_id
1 'polypeptide(L)'
;MHRSSLTGHNSVSSASPIEAKPASHSDSSVIESSGSETLASDLSLNETTPFERRSLLWRRLITGACFIILGGASAAIGIATLQFRFTHLIVDNALVNGRAVQLQSPTDGRIKEWYARPGVAVPSGQILARIEQSSKNEQTLLQLTGEVRLNQAQLAAAEQTSDQLNRQLQNLEGQRQAFQSLDVTQTDNLVNERQAILDAAAAQVDAARNEYERYANLLSDGAVSALRVEQLRSSWIAAAAELKQSQASLQSAQTSLSASEQRVPSQSVSTNLLQQWNQLTQSVQTQSTLIRTLKAQLEQINNG
;
A
#
# COMPACT_ATOMS: atom_id res chain seq x y z
N MET A 1 -40.82 0.95 -19.95
CA MET A 1 -40.66 0.22 -21.22
C MET A 1 -39.73 1.02 -22.13
N HIS A 2 -38.46 0.63 -22.26
CA HIS A 2 -37.66 0.78 -23.48
C HIS A 2 -36.37 -0.03 -23.33
N ARG A 3 -36.09 -0.84 -24.36
CA ARG A 3 -34.95 -1.74 -24.55
C ARG A 3 -33.71 -1.00 -25.06
N SER A 4 -32.55 -1.64 -24.90
CA SER A 4 -31.41 -1.81 -25.86
C SER A 4 -30.09 -1.89 -25.05
N SER A 5 -29.46 -3.03 -24.77
CA SER A 5 -28.80 -4.07 -25.59
C SER A 5 -27.41 -3.69 -26.16
N LEU A 6 -26.43 -4.60 -25.92
CA LEU A 6 -25.25 -4.91 -26.74
C LEU A 6 -24.12 -3.85 -26.72
N THR A 7 -22.81 -4.12 -26.76
CA THR A 7 -21.92 -5.30 -26.84
C THR A 7 -20.50 -4.75 -26.70
N GLY A 8 -19.55 -5.54 -26.22
CA GLY A 8 -18.14 -5.12 -26.27
C GLY A 8 -17.19 -6.21 -25.79
N HIS A 9 -17.09 -7.30 -26.57
CA HIS A 9 -15.95 -8.21 -26.52
C HIS A 9 -14.68 -7.47 -26.95
N ASN A 10 -13.57 -7.70 -26.25
CA ASN A 10 -12.28 -7.70 -26.93
C ASN A 10 -11.39 -8.78 -26.33
N SER A 11 -11.05 -9.74 -27.18
CA SER A 11 -10.14 -10.85 -26.96
C SER A 11 -8.93 -10.65 -27.87
N VAL A 12 -7.88 -11.41 -27.55
CA VAL A 12 -6.68 -11.70 -28.38
C VAL A 12 -5.51 -10.73 -28.18
N SER A 13 -4.42 -11.22 -27.58
CA SER A 13 -3.18 -11.39 -28.34
C SER A 13 -2.21 -12.33 -27.63
N SER A 14 -2.04 -13.49 -28.27
CA SER A 14 -1.01 -14.50 -28.11
C SER A 14 0.33 -14.06 -28.71
N ALA A 15 1.47 -14.37 -28.06
CA ALA A 15 2.67 -14.95 -28.69
C ALA A 15 3.88 -15.00 -27.73
N SER A 16 4.28 -16.22 -27.35
CA SER A 16 5.68 -16.64 -27.14
C SER A 16 6.45 -16.59 -28.50
N PRO A 17 7.75 -16.95 -28.68
CA PRO A 17 8.67 -17.70 -27.80
C PRO A 17 10.20 -17.40 -27.90
N ILE A 18 10.98 -18.11 -27.06
CA ILE A 18 12.33 -18.71 -27.27
C ILE A 18 13.44 -17.86 -27.93
N GLU A 19 14.54 -17.65 -27.19
CA GLU A 19 15.88 -17.52 -27.77
C GLU A 19 16.88 -18.36 -26.97
N ALA A 20 17.71 -19.09 -27.68
CA ALA A 20 18.69 -20.05 -27.19
C ALA A 20 20.07 -19.74 -27.79
N LYS A 21 21.10 -20.36 -27.18
CA LYS A 21 22.37 -20.79 -27.80
C LYS A 21 23.56 -19.78 -27.70
N PRO A 22 24.82 -20.20 -27.98
CA PRO A 22 25.79 -20.55 -26.92
C PRO A 22 27.23 -19.99 -27.16
N ALA A 23 28.17 -20.44 -26.31
CA ALA A 23 29.59 -20.71 -26.58
C ALA A 23 30.56 -19.52 -26.77
N SER A 24 31.82 -19.75 -26.37
CA SER A 24 33.08 -19.00 -26.63
C SER A 24 33.78 -18.68 -25.30
N HIS A 25 35.09 -18.79 -25.08
CA HIS A 25 36.27 -19.44 -25.69
C HIS A 25 37.45 -19.03 -24.78
N SER A 26 38.65 -19.50 -25.12
CA SER A 26 40.00 -19.07 -24.68
C SER A 26 40.44 -19.49 -23.28
N ASP A 27 41.37 -20.45 -23.16
CA ASP A 27 42.80 -20.42 -23.53
C ASP A 27 43.60 -19.34 -22.79
N SER A 28 44.64 -19.79 -22.06
CA SER A 28 46.07 -19.55 -22.38
C SER A 28 46.98 -19.30 -21.16
N SER A 29 48.26 -19.62 -21.40
CA SER A 29 49.48 -19.50 -20.58
C SER A 29 49.74 -20.64 -19.60
N VAL A 30 50.63 -21.61 -19.84
CA VAL A 30 52.00 -21.61 -20.44
C VAL A 30 52.96 -20.72 -19.65
N ILE A 31 53.80 -21.36 -18.82
CA ILE A 31 55.21 -20.97 -18.66
C ILE A 31 56.05 -22.23 -18.80
N GLU A 32 56.94 -22.15 -19.78
CA GLU A 32 57.93 -23.09 -20.28
C GLU A 32 59.32 -22.51 -19.93
N SER A 33 60.25 -23.36 -19.50
CA SER A 33 61.71 -23.14 -19.55
C SER A 33 62.36 -24.50 -19.22
N SER A 34 62.75 -25.35 -20.17
CA SER A 34 63.97 -25.27 -21.04
C SER A 34 65.24 -25.00 -20.24
N GLY A 35 66.36 -25.72 -20.34
CA GLY A 35 66.84 -26.86 -21.16
C GLY A 35 68.11 -27.39 -20.43
N SER A 36 69.01 -28.25 -20.92
CA SER A 36 69.26 -28.98 -22.17
C SER A 36 70.43 -29.94 -21.85
N GLU A 37 70.30 -31.26 -22.01
CA GLU A 37 70.98 -32.14 -22.98
C GLU A 37 72.31 -31.59 -23.57
N THR A 38 73.44 -32.31 -23.57
CA THR A 38 73.81 -33.44 -24.47
C THR A 38 75.28 -33.84 -24.13
N LEU A 39 75.68 -35.12 -24.03
CA LEU A 39 76.14 -36.04 -25.11
C LEU A 39 77.27 -35.44 -25.98
N ALA A 40 78.35 -36.11 -26.38
CA ALA A 40 78.86 -37.48 -26.28
C ALA A 40 80.27 -37.51 -26.90
N SER A 41 80.94 -38.67 -26.81
CA SER A 41 81.79 -39.28 -27.87
C SER A 41 83.16 -38.61 -28.15
N ASP A 42 84.26 -39.26 -28.52
CA ASP A 42 84.54 -40.64 -28.95
C ASP A 42 86.07 -40.83 -29.13
N LEU A 43 86.51 -42.09 -29.31
CA LEU A 43 87.68 -42.56 -30.08
C LEU A 43 89.11 -42.18 -29.61
N SER A 44 90.18 -42.98 -29.74
CA SER A 44 90.44 -44.35 -30.19
C SER A 44 91.96 -44.60 -30.11
N LEU A 45 92.36 -45.86 -29.86
CA LEU A 45 93.55 -46.57 -30.39
C LEU A 45 94.95 -45.91 -30.30
N ASN A 46 95.92 -46.57 -29.65
CA ASN A 46 96.81 -47.56 -30.30
C ASN A 46 98.08 -47.85 -29.46
N GLU A 47 98.64 -49.02 -29.70
CA GLU A 47 99.79 -49.69 -29.08
C GLU A 47 101.12 -48.91 -29.08
N THR A 48 102.00 -49.18 -28.10
CA THR A 48 103.31 -49.87 -28.27
C THR A 48 104.18 -49.81 -27.00
N THR A 49 104.89 -50.90 -26.73
CA THR A 49 105.99 -51.11 -25.75
C THR A 49 107.27 -50.35 -26.19
N PRO A 50 108.46 -50.32 -25.50
CA PRO A 50 108.96 -51.10 -24.34
C PRO A 50 109.83 -50.33 -23.28
N PHE A 51 110.31 -51.07 -22.26
CA PHE A 51 111.53 -50.88 -21.44
C PHE A 51 111.83 -49.52 -20.74
N GLU A 52 111.81 -49.47 -19.39
CA GLU A 52 113.04 -49.51 -18.56
C GLU A 52 112.78 -49.42 -17.05
N ARG A 53 113.70 -50.02 -16.29
CA ARG A 53 113.77 -50.14 -14.83
C ARG A 53 113.81 -48.78 -14.12
N ARG A 54 113.07 -48.60 -13.01
CA ARG A 54 113.63 -48.06 -11.73
C ARG A 54 112.70 -48.11 -10.50
N SER A 55 113.30 -48.63 -9.43
CA SER A 55 113.06 -48.52 -7.97
C SER A 55 111.64 -48.62 -7.39
N LEU A 56 111.38 -49.79 -6.77
CA LEU A 56 110.26 -50.23 -5.92
C LEU A 56 109.82 -49.31 -4.75
N LEU A 57 110.38 -48.10 -4.60
CA LEU A 57 110.08 -47.21 -3.47
C LEU A 57 108.93 -46.23 -3.75
N TRP A 58 108.61 -45.92 -5.02
CA TRP A 58 107.56 -44.93 -5.36
C TRP A 58 106.12 -45.45 -5.23
N ARG A 59 105.90 -46.77 -5.36
CA ARG A 59 104.57 -47.39 -5.22
C ARG A 59 104.00 -47.30 -3.79
N ARG A 60 104.83 -47.05 -2.77
CA ARG A 60 104.38 -46.87 -1.38
C ARG A 60 103.94 -45.44 -1.04
N LEU A 61 104.36 -44.44 -1.81
CA LEU A 61 103.94 -43.05 -1.60
C LEU A 61 102.61 -42.73 -2.26
N ILE A 62 102.34 -43.29 -3.45
CA ILE A 62 101.10 -43.00 -4.19
C ILE A 62 99.87 -43.66 -3.53
N THR A 63 100.02 -44.87 -2.99
CA THR A 63 98.93 -45.53 -2.26
C THR A 63 98.59 -44.81 -0.95
N GLY A 64 99.58 -44.25 -0.25
CA GLY A 64 99.35 -43.44 0.96
C GLY A 64 98.57 -42.16 0.69
N ALA A 65 98.90 -41.43 -0.39
CA ALA A 65 98.21 -40.19 -0.74
C ALA A 65 96.72 -40.41 -1.10
N CYS A 66 96.39 -41.52 -1.76
CA CYS A 66 95.03 -41.82 -2.18
C CYS A 66 94.08 -42.08 -0.98
N PHE A 67 94.58 -42.73 0.09
CA PHE A 67 93.80 -42.95 1.32
C PHE A 67 93.51 -41.64 2.08
N ILE A 68 94.43 -40.68 2.04
CA ILE A 68 94.25 -39.37 2.71
C ILE A 68 93.17 -38.55 1.99
N ILE A 69 93.18 -38.53 0.65
CA ILE A 69 92.17 -37.80 -0.14
C ILE A 69 90.78 -38.41 0.05
N LEU A 70 90.69 -39.75 0.06
CA LEU A 70 89.42 -40.45 0.26
C LEU A 70 88.86 -40.22 1.68
N GLY A 71 89.74 -40.25 2.69
CA GLY A 71 89.39 -39.88 4.07
C GLY A 71 88.89 -38.45 4.18
N GLY A 72 89.58 -37.49 3.54
CA GLY A 72 89.17 -36.08 3.52
C GLY A 72 87.82 -35.83 2.86
N ALA A 73 87.55 -36.46 1.71
CA ALA A 73 86.27 -36.33 1.01
C ALA A 73 85.10 -36.90 1.84
N SER A 74 85.31 -38.06 2.50
CA SER A 74 84.29 -38.64 3.37
C SER A 74 84.00 -37.76 4.59
N ALA A 75 85.02 -37.14 5.18
CA ALA A 75 84.86 -36.20 6.28
C ALA A 75 84.11 -34.93 5.86
N ALA A 76 84.42 -34.37 4.68
CA ALA A 76 83.73 -33.19 4.15
C ALA A 76 82.24 -33.46 3.91
N ILE A 77 81.90 -34.63 3.34
CA ILE A 77 80.50 -35.03 3.12
C ILE A 77 79.78 -35.21 4.47
N GLY A 78 80.43 -35.83 5.46
CA GLY A 78 79.88 -36.00 6.80
C GLY A 78 79.63 -34.67 7.53
N ILE A 79 80.58 -33.73 7.44
CA ILE A 79 80.44 -32.38 8.04
C ILE A 79 79.32 -31.60 7.34
N ALA A 80 79.23 -31.65 6.01
CA ALA A 80 78.17 -30.96 5.27
C ALA A 80 76.77 -31.52 5.59
N THR A 81 76.62 -32.83 5.75
CA THR A 81 75.33 -33.44 6.14
C THR A 81 74.94 -33.09 7.58
N LEU A 82 75.90 -33.06 8.51
CA LEU A 82 75.68 -32.58 9.88
C LEU A 82 75.27 -31.11 9.89
N GLN A 83 75.97 -30.24 9.17
CA GLN A 83 75.65 -28.81 9.08
C GLN A 83 74.25 -28.60 8.50
N PHE A 84 73.87 -29.34 7.45
CA PHE A 84 72.54 -29.24 6.86
C PHE A 84 71.42 -29.66 7.83
N ARG A 85 71.63 -30.71 8.64
CA ARG A 85 70.67 -31.11 9.69
C ARG A 85 70.61 -30.14 10.86
N PHE A 86 71.68 -29.42 11.16
CA PHE A 86 71.68 -28.40 12.21
C PHE A 86 71.09 -27.06 11.77
N THR A 87 71.12 -26.71 10.48
CA THR A 87 70.59 -25.43 9.97
C THR A 87 69.14 -25.48 9.49
N HIS A 88 68.57 -26.67 9.27
CA HIS A 88 67.18 -26.82 8.85
C HIS A 88 66.34 -27.48 9.95
N LEU A 89 65.48 -26.68 10.57
CA LEU A 89 64.50 -27.15 11.53
C LEU A 89 63.31 -27.74 10.75
N ILE A 90 63.34 -29.05 10.55
CA ILE A 90 62.23 -29.78 9.92
C ILE A 90 61.14 -29.90 10.98
N VAL A 91 60.04 -29.18 10.78
CA VAL A 91 58.84 -29.26 11.62
C VAL A 91 57.87 -30.21 10.92
N ASP A 92 57.81 -31.46 11.36
CA ASP A 92 56.88 -32.46 10.79
C ASP A 92 55.42 -32.20 11.20
N ASN A 93 55.19 -31.29 12.17
CA ASN A 93 53.88 -30.94 12.70
C ASN A 93 53.59 -29.44 12.55
N ALA A 94 53.37 -28.98 11.32
CA ALA A 94 52.86 -27.63 11.07
C ALA A 94 51.34 -27.60 11.31
N LEU A 95 50.89 -26.91 12.35
CA LEU A 95 49.46 -26.64 12.54
C LEU A 95 49.07 -25.41 11.71
N VAL A 96 48.17 -25.61 10.74
CA VAL A 96 47.55 -24.51 10.01
C VAL A 96 46.52 -23.85 10.93
N ASN A 97 46.87 -22.69 11.49
CA ASN A 97 45.96 -21.92 12.34
C ASN A 97 45.05 -21.04 11.46
N GLY A 98 43.76 -21.38 11.41
CA GLY A 98 42.75 -20.65 10.66
C GLY A 98 41.58 -20.23 11.56
N ARG A 99 41.05 -19.02 11.34
CA ARG A 99 39.83 -18.57 12.03
C ARG A 99 38.61 -19.25 11.40
N ALA A 100 38.06 -20.24 12.09
CA ALA A 100 36.80 -20.85 11.70
C ALA A 100 35.61 -19.95 12.04
N VAL A 101 34.69 -19.77 11.10
CA VAL A 101 33.38 -19.14 11.32
C VAL A 101 32.32 -20.19 11.06
N GLN A 102 31.45 -20.42 12.04
CA GLN A 102 30.33 -21.32 11.87
C GLN A 102 29.21 -20.62 11.12
N LEU A 103 28.80 -21.18 9.99
CA LEU A 103 27.62 -20.73 9.26
C LEU A 103 26.41 -21.49 9.79
N GLN A 104 25.39 -20.76 10.20
CA GLN A 104 24.10 -21.30 10.60
C GLN A 104 23.08 -21.05 9.49
N SER A 105 22.11 -21.95 9.35
CA SER A 105 21.02 -21.75 8.42
C SER A 105 20.14 -20.57 8.87
N PRO A 106 19.78 -19.64 7.98
CA PRO A 106 18.84 -18.57 8.32
C PRO A 106 17.40 -19.08 8.48
N THR A 107 17.07 -20.26 7.93
CA THR A 107 15.72 -20.84 7.96
C THR A 107 15.76 -22.34 8.17
N ASP A 108 14.78 -22.89 8.87
CA ASP A 108 14.64 -24.35 9.02
C ASP A 108 14.21 -24.99 7.69
N GLY A 109 14.83 -26.12 7.35
CA GLY A 109 14.49 -26.86 6.14
C GLY A 109 15.37 -28.07 5.88
N ARG A 110 15.06 -28.81 4.83
CA ARG A 110 15.89 -29.93 4.36
C ARG A 110 16.87 -29.43 3.33
N ILE A 111 18.12 -29.85 3.41
CA ILE A 111 19.13 -29.50 2.42
C ILE A 111 18.85 -30.31 1.16
N LYS A 112 18.50 -29.61 0.08
CA LYS A 112 18.17 -30.20 -1.21
C LYS A 112 19.43 -30.55 -1.97
N GLU A 113 20.37 -29.62 -2.00
CA GLU A 113 21.61 -29.72 -2.77
C GLU A 113 22.76 -29.05 -2.02
N TRP A 114 23.93 -29.68 -2.05
CA TRP A 114 25.19 -29.12 -1.58
C TRP A 114 26.06 -28.78 -2.79
N TYR A 115 26.52 -27.54 -2.89
CA TYR A 115 27.35 -27.07 -4.00
C TYR A 115 28.81 -26.91 -3.62
N ALA A 116 29.12 -26.68 -2.33
CA ALA A 116 30.48 -26.58 -1.82
C ALA A 116 30.98 -27.92 -1.26
N ARG A 117 32.27 -28.23 -1.49
CA ARG A 117 32.95 -29.42 -0.95
C ARG A 117 34.05 -29.02 0.03
N PRO A 118 34.33 -29.82 1.07
CA PRO A 118 35.46 -29.56 1.97
C PRO A 118 36.78 -29.43 1.19
N GLY A 119 37.58 -28.42 1.53
CA GLY A 119 38.89 -28.17 0.91
C GLY A 119 38.88 -27.34 -0.37
N VAL A 120 37.72 -26.86 -0.83
CA VAL A 120 37.60 -25.98 -2.01
C VAL A 120 37.47 -24.53 -1.55
N ALA A 121 38.26 -23.62 -2.15
CA ALA A 121 38.12 -22.19 -1.92
C ALA A 121 36.82 -21.67 -2.56
N VAL A 122 35.99 -20.97 -1.78
CA VAL A 122 34.72 -20.40 -2.23
C VAL A 122 34.79 -18.87 -2.15
N PRO A 123 34.60 -18.12 -3.25
CA PRO A 123 34.47 -16.66 -3.19
C PRO A 123 33.23 -16.21 -2.39
N SER A 124 33.29 -14.98 -1.90
CA SER A 124 32.15 -14.35 -1.22
C SER A 124 30.93 -14.26 -2.14
N GLY A 125 29.75 -14.60 -1.61
CA GLY A 125 28.48 -14.60 -2.35
C GLY A 125 28.18 -15.89 -3.12
N GLN A 126 29.09 -16.86 -3.14
CA GLN A 126 28.81 -18.17 -3.75
C GLN A 126 27.80 -18.97 -2.91
N ILE A 127 26.83 -19.59 -3.58
CA ILE A 127 25.84 -20.46 -2.95
C ILE A 127 26.52 -21.75 -2.50
N LEU A 128 26.46 -22.03 -1.19
CA LEU A 128 27.09 -23.23 -0.61
C LEU A 128 26.14 -24.43 -0.60
N ALA A 129 24.84 -24.18 -0.37
CA ALA A 129 23.79 -25.17 -0.34
C ALA A 129 22.43 -24.55 -0.66
N ARG A 130 21.49 -25.35 -1.18
CA ARG A 130 20.08 -24.98 -1.34
C ARG A 130 19.26 -25.70 -0.29
N ILE A 131 18.48 -24.94 0.48
CA ILE A 131 17.57 -25.46 1.49
C ILE A 131 16.16 -25.45 0.88
N GLU A 132 15.48 -26.59 0.91
CA GLU A 132 14.06 -26.70 0.60
C GLU A 132 13.26 -26.21 1.80
N GLN A 133 12.35 -25.27 1.55
CA GLN A 133 11.46 -24.75 2.57
C GLN A 133 10.63 -25.89 3.14
N SER A 134 10.47 -25.91 4.47
CA SER A 134 9.63 -26.92 5.11
C SER A 134 8.18 -26.77 4.64
N SER A 135 7.44 -27.88 4.54
CA SER A 135 6.00 -27.88 4.23
C SER A 135 5.18 -26.98 5.16
N LYS A 136 5.69 -26.73 6.38
CA LYS A 136 5.12 -25.78 7.34
C LYS A 136 5.15 -24.35 6.81
N ASN A 137 6.24 -23.92 6.17
CA ASN A 137 6.35 -22.57 5.61
C ASN A 137 5.41 -22.39 4.41
N GLU A 138 5.29 -23.41 3.54
CA GLU A 138 4.35 -23.37 2.41
C GLU A 138 2.90 -23.29 2.90
N GLN A 139 2.54 -24.05 3.93
CA GLN A 139 1.22 -23.97 4.57
C GLN A 139 0.96 -22.59 5.16
N THR A 140 1.94 -21.99 5.85
CA THR A 140 1.83 -20.62 6.37
C THR A 140 1.67 -19.59 5.26
N LEU A 141 2.40 -19.72 4.13
CA LEU A 141 2.24 -18.83 2.98
C LEU A 141 0.85 -18.94 2.33
N LEU A 142 0.32 -20.16 2.21
CA LEU A 142 -1.03 -20.39 1.70
C LEU A 142 -2.10 -19.80 2.64
N GLN A 143 -1.92 -19.94 3.96
CA GLN A 143 -2.80 -19.34 4.96
C GLN A 143 -2.79 -17.81 4.87
N LEU A 144 -1.60 -17.19 4.89
CA LEU A 144 -1.42 -15.74 4.76
C LEU A 144 -2.02 -15.21 3.45
N THR A 145 -1.81 -15.91 2.33
CA THR A 145 -2.41 -15.54 1.04
C THR A 145 -3.94 -15.59 1.09
N GLY A 146 -4.49 -16.61 1.77
CA GLY A 146 -5.92 -16.71 2.02
C GLY A 146 -6.46 -15.57 2.88
N GLU A 147 -5.76 -15.21 3.95
CA GLU A 147 -6.11 -14.09 4.83
C GLU A 147 -6.08 -12.75 4.11
N VAL A 148 -5.03 -12.46 3.32
CA VAL A 148 -4.95 -11.24 2.51
C VAL A 148 -6.12 -11.15 1.55
N ARG A 149 -6.46 -12.23 0.85
CA ARG A 149 -7.58 -12.25 -0.09
C ARG A 149 -8.92 -12.02 0.61
N LEU A 150 -9.10 -12.59 1.79
CA LEU A 150 -10.31 -12.41 2.60
C LEU A 150 -10.42 -10.98 3.12
N ASN A 151 -9.34 -10.40 3.65
CA ASN A 151 -9.31 -9.02 4.13
C ASN A 151 -9.54 -8.01 2.99
N GLN A 152 -8.98 -8.25 1.80
CA GLN A 152 -9.24 -7.44 0.61
C GLN A 152 -10.71 -7.51 0.18
N ALA A 153 -11.31 -8.70 0.18
CA ALA A 153 -12.73 -8.85 -0.14
C ALA A 153 -13.63 -8.15 0.88
N GLN A 154 -13.30 -8.26 2.18
CA GLN A 154 -14.01 -7.54 3.23
C GLN A 154 -13.87 -6.02 3.08
N LEU A 155 -12.68 -5.52 2.73
CA LEU A 155 -12.45 -4.10 2.50
C LEU A 155 -13.30 -3.59 1.33
N ALA A 156 -13.31 -4.29 0.20
CA ALA A 156 -14.12 -3.91 -0.96
C ALA A 156 -15.62 -3.88 -0.63
N ALA A 157 -16.12 -4.89 0.09
CA ALA A 157 -17.51 -4.93 0.55
C ALA A 157 -17.80 -3.77 1.53
N ALA A 158 -16.84 -3.45 2.40
CA ALA A 158 -16.97 -2.37 3.36
C ALA A 158 -17.01 -0.99 2.68
N GLU A 159 -16.19 -0.77 1.65
CA GLU A 159 -16.18 0.45 0.83
C GLU A 159 -17.50 0.59 0.04
N GLN A 160 -17.98 -0.48 -0.59
CA GLN A 160 -19.29 -0.47 -1.27
C GLN A 160 -20.44 -0.11 -0.31
N THR A 161 -20.41 -0.65 0.91
CA THR A 161 -21.40 -0.32 1.94
C THR A 161 -21.32 1.16 2.32
N SER A 162 -20.11 1.71 2.50
CA SER A 162 -19.90 3.13 2.76
C SER A 162 -20.48 4.02 1.64
N ASP A 163 -20.26 3.65 0.39
CA ASP A 163 -20.81 4.39 -0.76
C ASP A 163 -22.33 4.38 -0.78
N GLN A 164 -22.94 3.22 -0.47
CA GLN A 164 -24.39 3.11 -0.36
C GLN A 164 -24.94 4.03 0.75
N LEU A 165 -24.32 4.01 1.93
CA LEU A 165 -24.71 4.86 3.06
C LEU A 165 -24.57 6.35 2.71
N ASN A 166 -23.49 6.73 2.02
CA ASN A 166 -23.28 8.10 1.55
C ASN A 166 -24.35 8.56 0.55
N ARG A 167 -24.76 7.71 -0.40
CA ARG A 167 -25.86 8.02 -1.32
C ARG A 167 -27.19 8.16 -0.58
N GLN A 168 -27.46 7.31 0.41
CA GLN A 168 -28.64 7.45 1.26
C GLN A 168 -28.64 8.79 2.00
N LEU A 169 -27.47 9.23 2.49
CA LEU A 169 -27.33 10.51 3.19
C LEU A 169 -27.57 11.69 2.25
N GLN A 170 -27.04 11.65 1.04
CA GLN A 170 -27.31 12.66 0.00
C GLN A 170 -28.79 12.71 -0.40
N ASN A 171 -29.45 11.56 -0.50
CA ASN A 171 -30.89 11.51 -0.79
C ASN A 171 -31.74 12.10 0.34
N LEU A 172 -31.38 11.85 1.60
CA LEU A 172 -32.03 12.45 2.76
C LEU A 172 -31.79 13.97 2.83
N GLU A 173 -30.59 14.41 2.47
CA GLU A 173 -30.26 15.84 2.36
C GLU A 173 -31.15 16.54 1.34
N GLY A 174 -31.23 15.97 0.13
CA GLY A 174 -32.07 16.52 -0.94
C GLY A 174 -33.55 16.57 -0.55
N GLN A 175 -34.07 15.52 0.11
CA GLN A 175 -35.44 15.51 0.63
C GLN A 175 -35.66 16.63 1.64
N ARG A 176 -34.74 16.80 2.60
CA ARG A 176 -34.83 17.86 3.62
C ARG A 176 -34.88 19.26 3.01
N GLN A 177 -34.03 19.53 2.02
CA GLN A 177 -34.02 20.81 1.31
C GLN A 177 -35.31 21.04 0.51
N ALA A 178 -35.81 20.00 -0.17
CA ALA A 178 -37.06 20.07 -0.90
C ALA A 178 -38.25 20.38 0.04
N PHE A 179 -38.39 19.64 1.15
CA PHE A 179 -39.43 19.88 2.14
C PHE A 179 -39.38 21.30 2.71
N GLN A 180 -38.18 21.80 3.02
CA GLN A 180 -38.02 23.17 3.52
C GLN A 180 -38.49 24.22 2.51
N SER A 181 -38.12 24.07 1.23
CA SER A 181 -38.55 25.00 0.19
C SER A 181 -40.06 24.98 -0.05
N LEU A 182 -40.68 23.79 0.02
CA LEU A 182 -42.13 23.61 -0.11
C LEU A 182 -42.88 24.26 1.06
N ASP A 183 -42.39 24.10 2.29
CA ASP A 183 -43.01 24.67 3.49
C ASP A 183 -42.99 26.20 3.48
N VAL A 184 -41.85 26.81 3.12
CA VAL A 184 -41.72 28.27 2.94
C VAL A 184 -42.64 28.75 1.82
N THR A 185 -42.69 28.05 0.69
CA THR A 185 -43.56 28.44 -0.44
C THR A 185 -45.04 28.35 -0.08
N GLN A 186 -45.47 27.32 0.67
CA GLN A 186 -46.85 27.20 1.12
C GLN A 186 -47.23 28.30 2.12
N THR A 187 -46.36 28.60 3.07
CA THR A 187 -46.60 29.66 4.06
C THR A 187 -46.57 31.05 3.45
N ASP A 188 -45.72 31.30 2.45
CA ASP A 188 -45.71 32.55 1.68
C ASP A 188 -47.01 32.74 0.88
N ASN A 189 -47.47 31.69 0.19
CA ASN A 189 -48.78 31.72 -0.50
C ASN A 189 -49.94 31.99 0.47
N LEU A 190 -49.89 31.44 1.68
CA LEU A 190 -50.88 31.71 2.72
C LEU A 190 -50.85 33.19 3.15
N VAL A 191 -49.67 33.80 3.30
CA VAL A 191 -49.56 35.24 3.60
C VAL A 191 -50.18 36.07 2.48
N ASN A 192 -49.89 35.75 1.22
CA ASN A 192 -50.47 36.42 0.05
C ASN A 192 -52.00 36.30 0.01
N GLU A 193 -52.55 35.11 0.29
CA GLU A 193 -53.99 34.88 0.39
C GLU A 193 -54.63 35.72 1.51
N ARG A 194 -54.01 35.74 2.71
CA ARG A 194 -54.53 36.52 3.85
C ARG A 194 -54.44 38.02 3.62
N GLN A 195 -53.43 38.49 2.88
CA GLN A 195 -53.32 39.89 2.48
C GLN A 195 -54.47 40.28 1.56
N ALA A 196 -54.79 39.46 0.56
CA ALA A 196 -55.93 39.72 -0.33
C ALA A 196 -57.27 39.75 0.42
N ILE A 197 -57.46 38.88 1.42
CA ILE A 197 -58.65 38.89 2.29
C ILE A 197 -58.70 40.16 3.16
N LEU A 198 -57.56 40.61 3.68
CA LEU A 198 -57.46 41.87 4.43
C LEU A 198 -57.88 43.06 3.56
N ASP A 199 -57.35 43.13 2.34
CA ASP A 199 -57.65 44.20 1.38
C ASP A 199 -59.15 44.21 1.01
N ALA A 200 -59.74 43.03 0.80
CA ALA A 200 -61.17 42.89 0.55
C ALA A 200 -62.03 43.36 1.74
N ALA A 201 -61.65 42.97 2.96
CA ALA A 201 -62.33 43.42 4.18
C ALA A 201 -62.21 44.93 4.39
N ALA A 202 -61.06 45.53 4.05
CA ALA A 202 -60.86 46.97 4.13
C ALA A 202 -61.79 47.72 3.15
N ALA A 203 -61.87 47.24 1.90
CA ALA A 203 -62.79 47.79 0.92
C ALA A 203 -64.26 47.67 1.36
N GLN A 204 -64.63 46.57 2.03
CA GLN A 204 -65.98 46.37 2.56
C GLN A 204 -66.31 47.33 3.71
N VAL A 205 -65.34 47.62 4.59
CA VAL A 205 -65.47 48.65 5.63
C VAL A 205 -65.70 50.02 5.01
N ASP A 206 -64.91 50.39 4.02
CA ASP A 206 -65.03 51.69 3.35
C ASP A 206 -66.39 51.85 2.65
N ALA A 207 -66.85 50.80 1.95
CA ALA A 207 -68.16 50.79 1.32
C ALA A 207 -69.29 50.93 2.36
N ALA A 208 -69.26 50.16 3.44
CA ALA A 208 -70.28 50.22 4.49
C ALA A 208 -70.28 51.56 5.23
N ARG A 209 -69.10 52.15 5.45
CA ARG A 209 -68.93 53.47 6.06
C ARG A 209 -69.53 54.56 5.18
N ASN A 210 -69.18 54.59 3.89
CA ASN A 210 -69.70 55.57 2.95
C ASN A 210 -71.23 55.51 2.85
N GLU A 211 -71.80 54.30 2.85
CA GLU A 211 -73.25 54.11 2.84
C GLU A 211 -73.89 54.63 4.14
N TYR A 212 -73.32 54.30 5.30
CA TYR A 212 -73.78 54.83 6.58
C TYR A 212 -73.73 56.37 6.64
N GLU A 213 -72.60 56.98 6.27
CA GLU A 213 -72.41 58.43 6.27
C GLU A 213 -73.41 59.13 5.33
N ARG A 214 -73.63 58.57 4.13
CA ARG A 214 -74.63 59.10 3.19
C ARG A 214 -76.04 59.07 3.78
N TYR A 215 -76.45 57.96 4.40
CA TYR A 215 -77.79 57.84 4.97
C TYR A 215 -77.97 58.60 6.28
N ALA A 216 -76.89 58.81 7.05
CA ALA A 216 -76.92 59.68 8.23
C ALA A 216 -77.25 61.13 7.84
N ASN A 217 -76.68 61.62 6.74
CA ASN A 217 -77.01 62.95 6.19
C ASN A 217 -78.45 62.99 5.65
N LEU A 218 -78.93 61.94 4.98
CA LEU A 218 -80.32 61.88 4.51
C LEU A 218 -81.33 61.82 5.67
N LEU A 219 -80.94 61.31 6.84
CA LEU A 219 -81.79 61.29 8.03
C LEU A 219 -81.96 62.69 8.60
N SER A 220 -80.91 63.53 8.60
CA SER A 220 -81.05 64.94 9.03
C SER A 220 -81.99 65.73 8.13
N ASP A 221 -82.09 65.33 6.86
CA ASP A 221 -83.02 65.92 5.89
C ASP A 221 -84.44 65.33 5.97
N GLY A 222 -84.67 64.35 6.85
CA GLY A 222 -85.96 63.65 6.99
C GLY A 222 -86.31 62.71 5.83
N ALA A 223 -85.36 62.44 4.93
CA ALA A 223 -85.59 61.66 3.71
C ALA A 223 -85.55 60.13 3.92
N VAL A 224 -85.03 59.65 5.06
CA VAL A 224 -84.92 58.22 5.41
C VAL A 224 -85.28 57.98 6.89
N SER A 225 -85.61 56.73 7.25
CA SER A 225 -85.95 56.37 8.63
C SER A 225 -84.71 56.16 9.52
N ALA A 226 -84.83 56.48 10.80
CA ALA A 226 -83.76 56.23 11.78
C ALA A 226 -83.37 54.75 11.88
N LEU A 227 -84.35 53.84 11.73
CA LEU A 227 -84.11 52.40 11.69
C LEU A 227 -83.16 52.00 10.56
N ARG A 228 -83.28 52.62 9.38
CA ARG A 228 -82.40 52.31 8.24
C ARG A 228 -80.95 52.72 8.52
N VAL A 229 -80.75 53.89 9.13
CA VAL A 229 -79.40 54.34 9.52
C VAL A 229 -78.79 53.41 10.55
N GLU A 230 -79.56 52.96 11.55
CA GLU A 230 -79.07 52.04 12.58
C GLU A 230 -78.68 50.67 12.01
N GLN A 231 -79.44 50.17 11.02
CA GLN A 231 -79.07 48.95 10.29
C GLN A 231 -77.73 49.10 9.55
N LEU A 232 -77.52 50.24 8.87
CA LEU A 232 -76.27 50.52 8.16
C LEU A 232 -75.10 50.70 9.12
N ARG A 233 -75.33 51.35 10.27
CA ARG A 233 -74.33 51.45 11.35
C ARG A 233 -73.91 50.08 11.84
N SER A 234 -74.88 49.20 12.10
CA SER A 234 -74.62 47.81 12.50
C SER A 234 -73.83 47.06 11.43
N SER A 235 -74.14 47.26 10.15
CA SER A 235 -73.39 46.68 9.03
C SER A 235 -71.95 47.18 8.96
N TRP A 236 -71.71 48.48 9.18
CA TRP A 236 -70.36 49.04 9.23
C TRP A 236 -69.55 48.49 10.40
N ILE A 237 -70.14 48.39 11.59
CA ILE A 237 -69.51 47.79 12.77
C ILE A 237 -69.14 46.33 12.50
N ALA A 238 -70.02 45.57 11.86
CA ALA A 238 -69.77 44.18 11.48
C ALA A 238 -68.58 44.07 10.50
N ALA A 239 -68.55 44.90 9.45
CA ALA A 239 -67.42 44.94 8.51
C ALA A 239 -66.10 45.32 9.21
N ALA A 240 -66.14 46.26 10.16
CA ALA A 240 -64.95 46.67 10.92
C ALA A 240 -64.41 45.53 11.81
N ALA A 241 -65.31 44.72 12.38
CA ALA A 241 -64.94 43.53 13.12
C ALA A 241 -64.30 42.46 12.21
N GLU A 242 -64.82 42.27 10.99
CA GLU A 242 -64.27 41.37 9.98
C GLU A 242 -62.86 41.81 9.54
N LEU A 243 -62.64 43.10 9.32
CA LEU A 243 -61.30 43.66 9.05
C LEU A 243 -60.31 43.36 10.18
N LYS A 244 -60.73 43.51 11.44
CA LYS A 244 -59.87 43.19 12.59
C LYS A 244 -59.55 41.69 12.65
N GLN A 245 -60.51 40.84 12.30
CA GLN A 245 -60.31 39.39 12.22
C GLN A 245 -59.33 39.01 11.09
N SER A 246 -59.45 39.62 9.91
CA SER A 246 -58.54 39.37 8.79
C SER A 246 -57.13 39.87 9.09
N GLN A 247 -56.98 40.99 9.80
CA GLN A 247 -55.68 41.49 10.26
C GLN A 247 -54.99 40.51 11.23
N ALA A 248 -55.73 39.99 12.21
CA ALA A 248 -55.20 38.97 13.13
C ALA A 248 -54.81 37.68 12.38
N SER A 249 -55.61 37.31 11.36
CA SER A 249 -55.33 36.13 10.52
C SER A 249 -54.07 36.31 9.67
N LEU A 250 -53.84 37.50 9.11
CA LEU A 250 -52.61 37.83 8.39
C LEU A 250 -51.40 37.80 9.33
N GLN A 251 -51.50 38.39 10.52
CA GLN A 251 -50.42 38.37 11.50
C GLN A 251 -50.04 36.94 11.92
N SER A 252 -51.04 36.07 12.07
CA SER A 252 -50.82 34.64 12.31
C SER A 252 -50.06 33.98 11.15
N ALA A 253 -50.47 34.23 9.91
CA ALA A 253 -49.79 33.70 8.72
C ALA A 253 -48.33 34.20 8.60
N GLN A 254 -48.07 35.48 8.89
CA GLN A 254 -46.72 36.04 8.91
C GLN A 254 -45.85 35.41 10.00
N THR A 255 -46.43 35.10 11.16
CA THR A 255 -45.74 34.39 12.24
C THR A 255 -45.40 32.96 11.81
N SER A 256 -46.31 32.28 11.11
CA SER A 256 -46.05 30.95 10.55
C SER A 256 -44.94 30.98 9.50
N LEU A 257 -44.94 31.95 8.58
CA LEU A 257 -43.87 32.13 7.60
C LEU A 257 -42.51 32.36 8.28
N SER A 258 -42.47 33.26 9.26
CA SER A 258 -41.25 33.53 10.04
C SER A 258 -40.73 32.27 10.74
N ALA A 259 -41.63 31.41 11.26
CA ALA A 259 -41.25 30.14 11.88
C ALA A 259 -40.68 29.14 10.86
N SER A 260 -41.27 29.05 9.66
CA SER A 260 -40.76 28.25 8.55
C SER A 260 -39.40 28.73 8.05
N GLU A 261 -39.19 30.04 7.94
CA GLU A 261 -37.90 30.65 7.58
C GLU A 261 -36.81 30.40 8.65
N GLN A 262 -37.18 30.52 9.93
CA GLN A 262 -36.31 30.24 11.07
C GLN A 262 -36.00 28.74 11.25
N ARG A 263 -36.46 27.89 10.32
CA ARG A 263 -36.22 26.45 10.29
C ARG A 263 -36.71 25.76 11.56
N VAL A 264 -37.78 26.24 12.17
CA VAL A 264 -38.48 25.49 13.23
C VAL A 264 -39.40 24.54 12.48
N PRO A 265 -38.94 23.32 12.15
CA PRO A 265 -39.70 22.50 11.24
C PRO A 265 -40.92 21.96 11.98
N SER A 266 -41.95 21.58 11.23
CA SER A 266 -43.04 20.76 11.78
C SER A 266 -42.44 19.56 12.55
N GLN A 267 -42.71 19.56 13.86
CA GLN A 267 -41.90 18.84 14.86
C GLN A 267 -41.83 17.33 14.62
N SER A 268 -42.83 16.75 13.95
CA SER A 268 -42.95 15.32 13.68
C SER A 268 -42.13 14.83 12.48
N VAL A 269 -42.19 15.51 11.33
CA VAL A 269 -41.45 15.09 10.12
C VAL A 269 -39.96 15.29 10.32
N SER A 270 -39.57 16.38 10.98
CA SER A 270 -38.16 16.66 11.20
C SER A 270 -37.53 15.83 12.30
N THR A 271 -38.27 15.44 13.35
CA THR A 271 -37.70 14.51 14.36
C THR A 271 -37.39 13.15 13.76
N ASN A 272 -38.25 12.62 12.89
CA ASN A 272 -37.99 11.35 12.20
C ASN A 272 -36.80 11.45 11.24
N LEU A 273 -36.74 12.48 10.40
CA LEU A 273 -35.61 12.71 9.49
C LEU A 273 -34.29 12.95 10.25
N LEU A 274 -34.33 13.70 11.35
CA LEU A 274 -33.17 13.92 12.23
C LEU A 274 -32.68 12.62 12.86
N GLN A 275 -33.59 11.76 13.34
CA GLN A 275 -33.25 10.46 13.88
C GLN A 275 -32.61 9.56 12.82
N GLN A 276 -33.21 9.47 11.63
CA GLN A 276 -32.64 8.71 10.51
C GLN A 276 -31.26 9.23 10.11
N TRP A 277 -31.09 10.56 10.03
CA TRP A 277 -29.82 11.19 9.68
C TRP A 277 -28.74 10.91 10.74
N ASN A 278 -29.08 11.00 12.02
CA ASN A 278 -28.15 10.68 13.12
C ASN A 278 -27.74 9.20 13.09
N GLN A 279 -28.70 8.29 12.90
CA GLN A 279 -28.41 6.86 12.77
C GLN A 279 -27.51 6.57 11.57
N LEU A 280 -27.79 7.18 10.43
CA LEU A 280 -27.01 6.99 9.21
C LEU A 280 -25.60 7.60 9.33
N THR A 281 -25.47 8.73 9.99
CA THR A 281 -24.15 9.34 10.26
C THR A 281 -23.32 8.45 11.18
N GLN A 282 -23.93 7.87 12.22
CA GLN A 282 -23.25 6.90 13.09
C GLN A 282 -22.83 5.62 12.34
N SER A 283 -23.68 5.12 11.44
CA SER A 283 -23.33 3.94 10.64
C SER A 283 -22.17 4.24 9.67
N VAL A 284 -22.16 5.41 9.02
CA VAL A 284 -21.02 5.87 8.20
C VAL A 284 -19.74 5.98 9.03
N GLN A 285 -19.80 6.54 10.24
CA GLN A 285 -18.63 6.65 11.12
C GLN A 285 -18.09 5.26 11.54
N THR A 286 -18.99 4.36 11.91
CA THR A 286 -18.64 2.97 12.25
C THR A 286 -17.99 2.27 11.06
N GLN A 287 -18.58 2.40 9.88
CA GLN A 287 -18.07 1.81 8.64
C GLN A 287 -16.70 2.38 8.26
N SER A 288 -16.48 3.69 8.42
CA SER A 288 -15.18 4.32 8.16
C SER A 288 -14.09 3.80 9.08
N THR A 289 -14.44 3.47 10.32
CA THR A 289 -13.50 2.91 11.30
C THR A 289 -13.15 1.48 10.92
N LEU A 290 -14.13 0.67 10.49
CA LEU A 290 -13.90 -0.68 9.98
C LEU A 290 -12.95 -0.68 8.76
N ILE A 291 -13.21 0.19 7.79
CA ILE A 291 -12.34 0.36 6.61
C ILE A 291 -10.91 0.71 7.04
N ARG A 292 -10.74 1.64 7.99
CA ARG A 292 -9.43 2.01 8.52
C ARG A 292 -8.72 0.83 9.18
N THR A 293 -9.44 0.03 9.97
CA THR A 293 -8.86 -1.16 10.63
C THR A 293 -8.47 -2.24 9.62
N LEU A 294 -9.28 -2.50 8.59
CA LEU A 294 -8.96 -3.48 7.55
C LEU A 294 -7.74 -3.04 6.72
N LYS A 295 -7.63 -1.75 6.40
CA LYS A 295 -6.45 -1.18 5.74
C LYS A 295 -5.19 -1.35 6.58
N ALA A 296 -5.25 -1.04 7.88
CA ALA A 296 -4.13 -1.23 8.80
C ALA A 296 -3.70 -2.70 8.93
N GLN A 297 -4.66 -3.64 8.98
CA GLN A 297 -4.36 -5.07 9.02
C GLN A 297 -3.67 -5.55 7.74
N LEU A 298 -4.11 -5.08 6.57
CA LEU A 298 -3.45 -5.40 5.31
C LEU A 298 -2.02 -4.85 5.22
N GLU A 299 -1.78 -3.64 5.75
CA GLU A 299 -0.43 -3.08 5.83
C GLU A 299 0.49 -3.87 6.78
N GLN A 300 -0.04 -4.33 7.91
CA GLN A 300 0.73 -5.18 8.84
C GLN A 300 1.14 -6.52 8.21
N ILE A 301 0.23 -7.16 7.46
CA ILE A 301 0.53 -8.43 6.77
C ILE A 301 1.55 -8.22 5.64
N ASN A 302 1.54 -7.05 4.99
CA ASN A 302 2.47 -6.77 3.88
C ASN A 302 3.87 -6.34 4.36
N ASN A 303 4.00 -5.87 5.61
CA ASN A 303 5.26 -5.39 6.20
C ASN A 303 5.93 -6.38 7.17
N GLY A 304 5.25 -7.49 7.52
CA GLY A 304 5.75 -8.55 8.40
C GLY A 304 6.27 -9.75 7.62
#